data_AF-A0A2N2HU76-F1
#
_entry.id   AF-A0A2N2HU76-F1
#
_cell.length_a   1.000
_cell.length_b   1.000
_cell.length_c   1.000
_cell.angle_alpha   90.00
_cell.angle_beta   90.00
_cell.angle_gamma   90.00
#
_symmetry.space_group_name_H-M   'P 1'
#
loop_
_entity.id
_entity.type
_entity.pdbx_description
1 polymer ?
#
loop_
_entity_poly.entity_id
_entity_poly.type
_entity_poly.pdbx_seq_one_letter_code
_entity_poly.pdbx_strand_id
1 'polypeptide(L)'
;MTPERLHQHLEELLARLGVVVRSESFDPRVFGDNSSRGGLCRLHDRTVVLVDARAPLVEKVAVLAAAAACLDTESVFVPPAVREVIEAHGPRPSRERRHPVLRLVHPPELLTPRRRRG
;
A
#
# COMPACT_ATOMS: atom_id res chain seq x y z
N MET A 1 20.51 6.64 9.02
CA MET A 1 20.40 5.57 7.99
C MET A 1 20.06 6.23 6.66
N THR A 2 20.55 5.75 5.51
CA THR A 2 20.24 6.38 4.21
C THR A 2 18.85 5.97 3.71
N PRO A 3 18.20 6.74 2.82
CA PRO A 3 16.88 6.41 2.28
C PRO A 3 16.83 5.06 1.56
N GLU A 4 17.89 4.66 0.87
CA GLU A 4 18.00 3.38 0.17
C GLU A 4 17.97 2.21 1.15
N ARG A 5 18.72 2.34 2.26
CA ARG A 5 18.73 1.33 3.32
C ARG A 5 17.39 1.24 4.04
N LEU A 6 16.74 2.38 4.27
CA LEU A 6 15.39 2.41 4.84
C LEU A 6 14.38 1.70 3.93
N HIS A 7 14.42 2.00 2.63
CA HIS A 7 13.56 1.34 1.65
C HIS A 7 13.75 -0.18 1.66
N GLN A 8 14.99 -0.64 1.58
CA GLN A 8 15.31 -2.07 1.60
C GLN A 8 14.80 -2.74 2.89
N HIS A 9 15.07 -2.16 4.06
CA HIS A 9 14.61 -2.73 5.32
C HIS A 9 13.08 -2.78 5.44
N LEU A 10 12.38 -1.77 4.91
CA LEU A 10 10.91 -1.75 4.90
C LEU A 10 10.33 -2.82 3.95
N GLU A 11 10.94 -3.02 2.79
CA GLU A 11 10.55 -4.11 1.87
C GLU A 11 10.77 -5.49 2.51
N GLU A 12 11.93 -5.71 3.14
CA GLU A 12 12.23 -6.95 3.85
C GLU A 12 11.25 -7.19 5.02
N LEU A 13 10.92 -6.15 5.77
CA LEU A 13 9.95 -6.22 6.85
C LEU A 13 8.56 -6.62 6.33
N LEU A 14 8.06 -5.94 5.30
CA LEU A 14 6.76 -6.25 4.70
C LEU A 14 6.72 -7.67 4.14
N ALA A 15 7.80 -8.12 3.50
CA ALA A 15 7.90 -9.50 3.02
C ALA A 15 7.83 -10.53 4.17
N ARG A 16 8.51 -10.28 5.29
CA ARG A 16 8.43 -11.12 6.50
C ARG A 16 7.03 -11.16 7.12
N LEU A 17 6.27 -10.07 6.97
CA LEU A 17 4.87 -9.97 7.37
C LEU A 17 3.90 -10.57 6.34
N GLY A 18 4.40 -11.21 5.28
CA GLY A 18 3.58 -11.83 4.23
C GLY A 18 2.93 -10.83 3.27
N VAL A 19 3.41 -9.58 3.25
CA VAL A 19 2.89 -8.53 2.39
C VAL A 19 3.79 -8.35 1.17
N VAL A 20 3.19 -8.41 -0.01
CA VAL A 20 3.91 -8.21 -1.28
C VAL A 20 3.95 -6.73 -1.62
N VAL A 21 5.13 -6.19 -1.90
CA VAL A 21 5.29 -4.84 -2.44
C VAL A 21 5.28 -4.91 -3.97
N ARG A 22 4.43 -4.11 -4.62
CA ARG A 22 4.35 -4.00 -6.08
C ARG A 22 4.56 -2.56 -6.50
N SER A 23 5.52 -2.38 -7.40
CA SER A 23 5.73 -1.11 -8.10
C SER A 23 4.86 -1.06 -9.35
N GLU A 24 4.02 -0.04 -9.47
CA GLU A 24 3.12 0.18 -10.61
C GLU A 24 3.27 1.60 -11.11
N SER A 25 3.07 1.85 -12.41
CA SER A 25 3.06 3.23 -12.91
C SER A 25 1.67 3.84 -12.73
N PHE A 26 1.53 4.77 -11.79
CA PHE A 26 0.26 5.46 -11.61
C PHE A 26 0.12 6.54 -12.69
N ASP A 27 -1.03 6.57 -13.37
CA ASP A 27 -1.31 7.59 -14.38
C ASP A 27 -1.67 8.92 -13.67
N PRO A 28 -0.84 9.98 -13.82
CA PRO A 28 -1.10 11.27 -13.20
C PRO A 28 -2.44 11.89 -13.65
N ARG A 29 -2.97 11.52 -14.82
CA ARG A 29 -4.27 12.00 -15.32
C ARG A 29 -5.44 11.40 -14.54
N VAL A 30 -5.26 10.23 -13.95
CA VAL A 30 -6.28 9.50 -13.20
C VAL A 30 -6.22 9.85 -11.72
N PHE A 31 -5.01 9.89 -11.15
CA PHE A 31 -4.82 10.11 -9.72
C PHE A 31 -4.56 11.60 -9.38
N GLY A 32 -4.03 12.40 -10.31
CA GLY A 32 -3.64 13.79 -10.03
C GLY A 32 -2.35 13.90 -9.20
N ASP A 33 -1.77 15.10 -9.15
CA ASP A 33 -0.45 15.34 -8.54
C ASP A 33 -0.44 15.28 -7.00
N ASN A 34 -1.61 15.48 -6.38
CA ASN A 34 -1.80 15.48 -4.92
C ASN A 34 -2.27 14.12 -4.37
N SER A 35 -2.36 13.08 -5.21
CA SER A 35 -2.75 11.75 -4.75
C SER A 35 -1.64 11.03 -4.01
N SER A 36 -2.01 10.08 -3.16
CA SER A 36 -1.02 9.23 -2.51
C SER A 36 -0.25 8.43 -3.56
N ARG A 37 1.06 8.34 -3.37
CA ARG A 37 1.99 7.66 -4.29
C ARG A 37 2.00 6.14 -4.06
N GLY A 38 0.93 5.63 -3.46
CA GLY A 38 0.79 4.25 -3.05
C GLY A 38 -0.03 4.07 -1.77
N GLY A 39 -0.10 2.83 -1.30
CA GLY A 39 -0.77 2.47 -0.06
C GLY A 39 -0.93 0.97 0.14
N LEU A 40 -1.36 0.60 1.35
CA LEU A 40 -1.73 -0.77 1.69
C LEU A 40 -3.08 -1.11 1.05
N CYS A 41 -3.12 -2.22 0.31
CA CYS A 41 -4.28 -2.70 -0.43
C CYS A 41 -4.56 -4.16 -0.08
N ARG A 42 -5.84 -4.53 -0.09
CA ARG A 42 -6.26 -5.93 0.02
C ARG A 42 -6.84 -6.39 -1.31
N LEU A 43 -6.15 -7.31 -1.98
CA LEU A 43 -6.55 -7.90 -3.24
C LEU A 43 -7.02 -9.34 -2.96
N HIS A 44 -8.34 -9.54 -2.95
CA HIS A 44 -8.95 -10.78 -2.48
C HIS A 44 -8.44 -11.16 -1.08
N ASP A 45 -7.81 -12.32 -0.94
CA ASP A 45 -7.25 -12.83 0.32
C ASP A 45 -5.78 -12.43 0.54
N ARG A 46 -5.23 -11.51 -0.27
CA ARG A 46 -3.83 -11.09 -0.20
C ARG A 46 -3.69 -9.63 0.19
N THR A 47 -2.79 -9.37 1.13
CA THR A 47 -2.35 -8.02 1.48
C THR A 47 -1.16 -7.63 0.60
N VAL A 48 -1.25 -6.48 -0.05
CA VAL A 48 -0.28 -5.98 -1.02
C VAL A 48 -0.06 -4.49 -0.77
N VAL A 49 1.18 -4.00 -0.85
CA VAL A 49 1.46 -2.56 -0.92
C VAL A 49 1.68 -2.19 -2.38
N LEU A 50 0.89 -1.25 -2.89
CA LEU A 50 1.13 -0.65 -4.19
C LEU A 50 1.95 0.62 -4.01
N VAL A 51 2.96 0.80 -4.84
CA VAL A 51 3.83 1.99 -4.84
C VAL A 51 3.96 2.50 -6.27
N ASP A 52 3.87 3.82 -6.46
CA ASP A 52 4.14 4.43 -7.76
C ASP A 52 5.63 4.24 -8.11
N ALA A 53 5.90 3.52 -9.20
CA ALA A 53 7.24 3.25 -9.69
C ALA A 53 8.02 4.55 -9.97
N ARG A 54 7.31 5.63 -10.30
CA ARG A 54 7.87 6.96 -10.64
C ARG A 54 8.09 7.84 -9.41
N ALA A 55 7.62 7.43 -8.25
CA ALA A 55 7.77 8.23 -7.03
C ALA A 55 9.25 8.37 -6.64
N PRO A 56 9.67 9.54 -6.13
CA PRO A 56 10.95 9.70 -5.46
C PRO A 56 11.12 8.67 -4.33
N LEU A 57 12.36 8.24 -4.08
CA LEU A 57 12.65 7.21 -3.08
C LEU A 57 12.12 7.55 -1.68
N VAL A 58 12.17 8.82 -1.30
CA VAL A 58 11.63 9.31 -0.01
C VAL A 58 10.11 9.09 0.08
N GLU A 59 9.38 9.31 -1.01
CA GLU A 59 7.93 9.05 -1.05
C GLU A 59 7.63 7.55 -1.00
N LYS A 60 8.45 6.72 -1.66
CA LYS A 60 8.35 5.25 -1.56
C LYS A 60 8.54 4.77 -0.13
N VAL A 61 9.58 5.29 0.56
CA VAL A 61 9.82 5.01 1.99
C VAL A 61 8.61 5.41 2.83
N ALA A 62 8.04 6.59 2.60
CA ALA A 62 6.86 7.05 3.33
C ALA A 62 5.64 6.12 3.13
N VAL A 63 5.39 5.65 1.90
CA VAL A 63 4.31 4.70 1.59
C VAL A 63 4.54 3.37 2.31
N LEU A 64 5.74 2.81 2.25
CA LEU A 64 6.05 1.52 2.88
C LEU A 64 6.00 1.61 4.41
N ALA A 65 6.50 2.70 4.98
CA ALA A 65 6.45 2.96 6.42
C ALA A 65 5.01 3.09 6.92
N ALA A 66 4.17 3.87 6.22
CA ALA A 66 2.75 4.00 6.54
C ALA A 66 1.99 2.68 6.42
N ALA A 67 2.34 1.85 5.43
CA ALA A 67 1.76 0.52 5.28
C ALA A 67 2.18 -0.43 6.41
N ALA A 68 3.47 -0.44 6.77
CA ALA A 68 3.99 -1.26 7.87
C ALA A 68 3.36 -0.87 9.23
N ALA A 69 3.11 0.42 9.46
CA ALA A 69 2.46 0.92 10.68
C ALA A 69 1.01 0.43 10.87
N CYS A 70 0.37 -0.07 9.80
CA CYS A 70 -0.96 -0.67 9.87
C CYS A 70 -0.92 -2.18 10.16
N LEU A 71 0.26 -2.77 10.27
CA LEU A 71 0.47 -4.22 10.49
C LEU A 71 1.04 -4.47 11.89
N ASP A 72 1.01 -5.74 12.31
CA ASP A 72 1.65 -6.15 13.56
C ASP A 72 3.17 -6.28 13.41
N THR A 73 3.89 -5.20 13.68
CA THR A 73 5.35 -5.15 13.65
C THR A 73 6.01 -5.63 14.96
N GLU A 74 5.24 -5.89 16.03
CA GLU A 74 5.82 -6.36 17.31
C GLU A 74 6.18 -7.85 17.28
N SER A 75 5.55 -8.60 16.36
CA SER A 75 5.85 -10.01 16.11
C SER A 75 7.22 -10.28 15.47
N VAL A 76 7.94 -9.24 15.02
CA VAL A 76 9.19 -9.35 14.27
C VAL A 76 10.24 -8.35 14.75
N PHE A 77 11.51 -8.74 14.71
CA PHE A 77 12.60 -7.79 14.97
C PHE A 77 12.63 -6.69 13.89
N VAL A 78 12.56 -5.43 14.34
CA VAL A 78 12.67 -4.21 13.52
C VAL A 78 13.78 -3.33 14.09
N PRO A 79 14.79 -2.91 13.29
CA PRO A 79 15.83 -2.00 13.74
C PRO A 79 15.26 -0.67 14.27
N PRO A 80 15.84 -0.05 15.32
CA PRO A 80 15.30 1.18 15.92
C PRO A 80 15.06 2.32 14.91
N ALA A 81 16.02 2.56 14.01
CA ALA A 81 15.90 3.59 12.99
C ALA A 81 14.75 3.34 11.98
N VAL A 82 14.37 2.07 11.76
CA VAL A 82 13.23 1.72 10.90
C VAL A 82 11.93 1.93 11.67
N ARG A 83 11.91 1.56 12.95
CA ARG A 83 10.76 1.75 13.85
C ARG A 83 10.39 3.22 13.98
N GLU A 84 11.37 4.10 14.18
CA GLU A 84 11.16 5.56 14.21
C GLU A 84 10.48 6.07 12.93
N VAL A 85 10.87 5.56 11.77
CA VAL A 85 10.27 5.94 10.48
C VAL A 85 8.83 5.42 10.35
N ILE A 86 8.57 4.18 10.78
CA ILE A 86 7.21 3.60 10.81
C ILE A 86 6.30 4.43 11.70
N GLU A 87 6.73 4.77 12.91
CA GLU A 87 5.97 5.57 13.87
C GLU A 87 5.69 6.98 13.33
N ALA A 88 6.67 7.61 12.67
CA ALA A 88 6.51 8.93 12.08
C ALA A 88 5.48 8.98 10.93
N HIS A 89 5.29 7.87 10.21
CA HIS A 89 4.39 7.75 9.06
C HIS A 89 3.11 6.97 9.36
N GLY A 90 2.95 6.51 10.61
CA GLY A 90 1.80 5.74 11.03
C GLY A 90 0.49 6.50 10.87
N PRO A 91 -0.65 5.78 10.81
CA PRO A 91 -1.94 6.41 10.71
C PRO A 91 -2.14 7.36 11.89
N ARG A 92 -2.14 8.67 11.63
CA ARG A 92 -2.70 9.62 12.58
C ARG A 92 -4.15 9.20 12.82
N PRO A 93 -4.63 9.08 14.07
CA PRO A 93 -6.02 8.71 14.35
C PRO A 93 -6.91 9.65 13.57
N SER A 94 -7.48 9.12 12.49
CA SER A 94 -8.15 9.94 11.50
C SER A 94 -9.53 10.19 12.07
N ARG A 95 -9.83 11.44 12.44
CA ARG A 95 -11.22 11.90 12.51
C ARG A 95 -11.86 11.54 11.18
N GLU A 96 -12.67 10.49 11.21
CA GLU A 96 -13.71 10.17 10.23
C GLU A 96 -13.28 10.39 8.77
N ARG A 97 -12.52 9.44 8.19
CA ARG A 97 -12.29 9.42 6.74
C ARG A 97 -13.60 9.09 6.04
N ARG A 98 -14.34 10.13 5.64
CA ARG A 98 -15.35 10.03 4.58
C ARG A 98 -14.62 9.69 3.29
N HIS A 99 -14.40 8.41 3.01
CA HIS A 99 -13.93 7.98 1.70
C HIS A 99 -15.00 8.38 0.67
N PRO A 100 -14.65 9.10 -0.41
CA PRO A 100 -15.55 9.15 -1.55
C PRO A 100 -15.73 7.71 -2.01
N VAL A 101 -16.98 7.24 -2.01
CA VAL A 101 -17.36 5.92 -2.51
C VAL A 101 -16.67 5.69 -3.85
N LEU A 102 -15.75 4.72 -3.90
CA LEU A 102 -15.09 4.31 -5.14
C LEU A 102 -16.20 3.94 -6.12
N ARG A 103 -16.40 4.78 -7.14
CA ARG A 103 -17.35 4.50 -8.21
C ARG A 103 -16.74 3.36 -9.03
N LEU A 104 -17.34 2.18 -8.98
CA LEU A 104 -16.96 1.08 -9.88
C LEU A 104 -17.00 1.61 -11.32
N VAL A 105 -15.84 1.63 -11.99
CA VAL A 105 -15.72 2.09 -13.39
C VAL A 105 -15.97 0.96 -14.39
N HIS A 106 -16.14 -0.28 -13.91
CA HIS A 106 -16.49 -1.43 -14.75
C HIS A 106 -17.96 -1.82 -14.56
N PRO A 107 -18.75 -1.95 -15.65
CA PRO A 107 -20.08 -2.52 -15.57
C PRO A 107 -20.00 -4.02 -15.22
N PRO A 108 -20.92 -4.55 -14.40
CA PRO A 108 -20.91 -5.94 -13.92
C PRO A 108 -21.29 -6.99 -14.98
N GLU A 109 -21.29 -6.66 -16.27
CA GLU A 109 -21.92 -7.50 -17.31
C GLU A 109 -21.11 -8.70 -17.82
N LEU A 110 -19.97 -9.06 -17.21
CA LEU A 110 -19.19 -10.24 -17.64
C LEU A 110 -19.35 -11.47 -16.73
N LEU A 111 -20.29 -11.46 -15.79
CA LEU A 111 -20.65 -12.62 -14.96
C LEU A 111 -22.02 -13.19 -15.34
N THR A 112 -22.25 -13.49 -16.61
CA THR A 112 -23.40 -14.35 -16.97
C THR A 112 -23.03 -15.82 -16.70
N PRO A 113 -23.73 -16.54 -15.80
CA PRO A 113 -23.56 -17.97 -15.71
C PRO A 113 -24.10 -18.59 -17.01
N ARG A 114 -23.29 -19.41 -17.69
CA ARG A 114 -23.77 -20.29 -18.77
C ARG A 114 -24.92 -21.12 -18.21
N ARG A 115 -26.16 -20.82 -18.63
CA ARG A 115 -27.31 -21.69 -18.38
C ARG A 115 -27.01 -23.08 -18.97
N ARG A 116 -26.78 -24.04 -18.08
CA ARG A 116 -26.84 -25.47 -18.40
C ARG A 116 -28.32 -25.84 -18.62
N ARG A 117 -28.59 -26.39 -19.80
CA ARG A 117 -29.61 -27.39 -20.19
C ARG A 117 -31.08 -27.17 -19.79
N GLY A 118 -31.91 -27.26 -20.82
CA GLY A 118 -33.28 -27.77 -20.84
C GLY A 118 -33.57 -28.15 -22.28
#